data_AF-A0A8T3SS59-F1
#
_entry.id   AF-A0A8T3SS59-F1
#
_cell.length_a   1.000
_cell.length_b   1.000
_cell.length_c   1.000
_cell.angle_alpha   90.00
_cell.angle_beta   90.00
_cell.angle_gamma   90.00
#
_symmetry.space_group_name_H-M   'P 1'
#
loop_
_entity.id
_entity.type
_entity.pdbx_description
1 polymer ?
#
loop_
_entity_poly.entity_id
_entity_poly.type
_entity_poly.pdbx_seq_one_letter_code
_entity_poly.pdbx_strand_id
1 'polypeptide(L)'
;DGKTDQESVLLYLKPTLTWDEPADLVEYHLKHPDFPQEPTADQFFDEAQWESYRKLGEHIALKIFGSDEVEDGRRDLLTRLLESVDS
;
A
#
# COMPACT_ATOMS: atom_id res chain seq x y z
N ASP A 1 27.54 -21.08 20.48
CA ASP A 1 26.71 -20.00 19.93
C ASP A 1 25.87 -20.47 18.77
N GLY A 2 24.62 -20.84 19.05
CA GLY A 2 23.60 -21.01 18.02
C GLY A 2 23.06 -19.62 17.67
N LYS A 3 23.40 -19.12 16.49
CA LYS A 3 22.70 -17.96 15.93
C LYS A 3 21.29 -18.44 15.60
N THR A 4 20.28 -17.90 16.29
CA THR A 4 18.89 -17.97 15.84
C THR A 4 18.83 -17.45 14.41
N ASP A 5 18.34 -18.28 13.48
CA ASP A 5 17.98 -17.83 12.14
C ASP A 5 17.02 -16.65 12.28
N GLN A 6 17.45 -15.46 11.88
CA GLN A 6 16.59 -14.28 11.88
C GLN A 6 15.87 -14.24 10.55
N GLU A 7 14.58 -14.58 10.57
CA GLU A 7 13.72 -14.45 9.41
C GLU A 7 13.34 -12.99 9.17
N SER A 8 13.28 -12.60 7.90
CA SER A 8 12.90 -11.25 7.46
C SER A 8 11.75 -11.31 6.48
N VAL A 9 10.77 -10.41 6.64
CA VAL A 9 9.60 -10.34 5.77
C VAL A 9 9.76 -9.19 4.77
N LEU A 10 9.58 -9.48 3.48
CA LEU A 10 9.40 -8.47 2.44
C LEU A 10 7.91 -8.29 2.16
N LEU A 11 7.35 -7.18 2.62
CA LEU A 11 5.98 -6.79 2.31
C LEU A 11 5.97 -5.99 1.00
N TYR A 12 5.32 -6.52 -0.02
CA TYR A 12 5.10 -5.83 -1.30
C TYR A 12 3.69 -5.24 -1.35
N LEU A 13 3.61 -3.92 -1.44
CA LEU A 13 2.35 -3.20 -1.62
C LEU A 13 2.23 -2.73 -3.08
N LYS A 14 1.22 -3.23 -3.79
CA LYS A 14 0.95 -2.84 -5.17
C LYS A 14 -0.15 -1.78 -5.21
N PRO A 15 0.12 -0.54 -5.71
CA PRO A 15 -0.92 0.45 -5.93
C PRO A 15 -2.02 -0.08 -6.84
N THR A 16 -3.24 -0.15 -6.33
CA THR A 16 -4.41 -0.69 -7.01
C THR A 16 -5.64 0.06 -6.53
N LEU A 17 -6.59 0.29 -7.44
CA LEU A 17 -7.91 0.80 -7.08
C LEU A 17 -8.87 -0.36 -6.79
N THR A 18 -9.52 -0.30 -5.65
CA THR A 18 -10.50 -1.28 -5.14
C THR A 18 -11.93 -0.74 -5.14
N TRP A 19 -12.12 0.49 -5.62
CA TRP A 19 -13.38 1.22 -5.81
C TRP A 19 -14.06 1.68 -4.52
N ASP A 20 -13.36 1.66 -3.39
CA ASP A 20 -13.73 2.33 -2.15
C ASP A 20 -12.73 3.42 -1.75
N GLU A 21 -11.90 3.84 -2.71
CA GLU A 21 -11.05 5.00 -2.57
C GLU A 21 -11.87 6.31 -2.45
N PRO A 22 -11.27 7.35 -1.85
CA PRO A 22 -11.77 8.72 -1.92
C PRO A 22 -12.16 9.15 -3.35
N ALA A 23 -13.23 9.95 -3.45
CA ALA A 23 -13.83 10.34 -4.73
C ALA A 23 -12.88 11.09 -5.66
N ASP A 24 -11.90 11.81 -5.11
CA ASP A 24 -10.86 12.51 -5.87
C ASP A 24 -9.90 11.55 -6.57
N LEU A 25 -9.56 10.40 -5.97
CA LEU A 25 -8.78 9.35 -6.64
C LEU A 25 -9.56 8.67 -7.76
N VAL A 26 -10.85 8.44 -7.54
CA VAL A 26 -11.74 7.90 -8.58
C VAL A 26 -11.85 8.89 -9.74
N GLU A 27 -12.05 10.18 -9.46
CA GLU A 27 -12.10 11.22 -10.48
C GLU A 27 -10.77 11.35 -11.23
N TYR A 28 -9.64 11.26 -10.53
CA TYR A 28 -8.32 11.29 -11.16
C TYR A 28 -8.15 10.11 -12.12
N HIS A 29 -8.48 8.89 -11.70
CA HIS A 29 -8.43 7.71 -12.56
C HIS A 29 -9.34 7.84 -13.80
N LEU A 30 -10.53 8.42 -13.65
CA LEU A 30 -11.43 8.65 -14.79
C LEU A 30 -10.84 9.62 -15.83
N LYS A 31 -10.00 10.57 -15.40
CA LYS A 31 -9.27 11.49 -16.29
C LYS A 31 -7.95 10.90 -16.80
N HIS A 32 -7.34 9.99 -16.03
CA HIS A 32 -6.05 9.35 -16.27
C HIS A 32 -6.21 7.82 -16.18
N PRO A 33 -6.73 7.15 -17.22
CA PRO A 33 -7.08 5.72 -17.16
C PRO A 33 -5.91 4.79 -16.86
N ASP A 34 -4.69 5.23 -17.15
CA ASP A 34 -3.47 4.47 -16.87
C ASP A 34 -3.08 4.55 -15.38
N PHE A 35 -3.56 5.54 -14.61
CA PHE A 35 -3.37 5.60 -13.16
C PHE A 35 -3.99 4.37 -12.46
N PRO A 36 -3.31 3.72 -11.49
CA PRO A 36 -2.00 4.05 -10.92
C PRO A 36 -0.80 3.37 -11.61
N GLN A 37 -0.99 2.73 -12.77
CA GLN A 37 0.01 1.99 -13.54
C GLN A 37 0.57 2.82 -14.72
N GLU A 38 0.77 4.12 -14.52
CA GLU A 38 1.21 5.02 -15.58
C GLU A 38 2.64 4.68 -16.05
N PRO A 39 2.96 4.86 -17.35
CA PRO A 39 4.28 4.55 -17.87
C PRO A 39 5.37 5.38 -17.17
N THR A 40 6.42 4.72 -16.68
CA THR A 40 7.59 5.37 -16.06
C THR A 40 8.44 6.19 -17.05
N ALA A 41 8.05 6.23 -18.33
CA ALA A 41 8.68 7.08 -19.33
C ALA A 41 8.34 8.57 -19.12
N ASP A 42 7.20 8.86 -18.47
CA ASP A 42 6.86 10.21 -18.05
C ASP A 42 7.55 10.52 -16.72
N GLN A 43 8.56 11.38 -16.77
CA GLN A 43 9.40 11.74 -15.62
C GLN A 43 8.98 13.09 -15.02
N PHE A 44 7.91 13.71 -15.54
CA PHE A 44 7.45 15.01 -15.11
C PHE A 44 6.07 14.88 -14.49
N PHE A 45 6.06 14.57 -13.19
CA PHE A 45 4.83 14.59 -12.41
C PHE A 45 4.32 16.02 -12.24
N ASP A 46 3.06 16.24 -12.60
CA ASP A 46 2.35 17.42 -12.14
C ASP A 46 1.87 17.21 -10.69
N GLU A 47 1.44 18.30 -10.04
CA GLU A 47 0.98 18.28 -8.65
C GLU A 47 -0.20 17.32 -8.45
N ALA A 48 -1.10 17.24 -9.42
CA ALA A 48 -2.29 16.41 -9.30
C ALA A 48 -1.94 14.92 -9.37
N GLN A 49 -1.00 14.54 -10.24
CA GLN A 49 -0.48 13.18 -10.33
C GLN A 49 0.26 12.78 -9.05
N TRP A 50 1.17 13.63 -8.57
CA TRP A 50 1.92 13.38 -7.35
C TRP A 50 1.00 13.18 -6.15
N GLU A 51 0.03 14.09 -5.97
CA GLU A 51 -0.90 14.03 -4.85
C GLU A 51 -1.84 12.82 -4.92
N SER A 52 -2.22 12.39 -6.14
CA SER A 52 -3.05 11.19 -6.33
C SER A 52 -2.29 9.92 -5.93
N TYR A 53 -1.00 9.80 -6.27
CA TYR A 53 -0.16 8.70 -5.79
C TYR A 53 0.01 8.72 -4.27
N ARG A 54 0.26 9.90 -3.68
CA ARG A 54 0.41 10.07 -2.22
C ARG A 54 -0.86 9.61 -1.48
N LYS A 55 -2.02 10.11 -1.91
CA LYS A 55 -3.33 9.78 -1.31
C LYS A 55 -3.68 8.30 -1.46
N LEU A 56 -3.42 7.71 -2.63
CA LEU A 56 -3.66 6.28 -2.83
C LEU A 56 -2.77 5.44 -1.90
N GLY A 57 -1.49 5.79 -1.77
CA GLY A 57 -0.58 5.13 -0.84
C GLY A 57 -1.03 5.24 0.63
N GLU A 58 -1.48 6.43 1.04
CA GLU A 58 -2.05 6.67 2.38
C GLU A 58 -3.31 5.82 2.62
N HIS A 59 -4.23 5.78 1.66
CA HIS A 59 -5.45 4.96 1.75
C HIS A 59 -5.12 3.47 1.94
N ILE A 60 -4.20 2.93 1.14
CA ILE A 60 -3.74 1.54 1.23
C ILE A 60 -3.08 1.28 2.59
N ALA A 61 -2.19 2.17 3.03
CA ALA A 61 -1.49 2.02 4.30
C ALA A 61 -2.46 2.06 5.49
N LEU A 62 -3.44 2.97 5.49
CA LEU A 62 -4.46 3.05 6.54
C LEU A 62 -5.38 1.83 6.55
N LYS A 63 -5.71 1.25 5.40
CA LYS A 63 -6.45 -0.01 5.37
C LYS A 63 -5.68 -1.19 5.96
N ILE A 64 -4.37 -1.24 5.69
CA ILE A 64 -3.52 -2.35 6.15
C ILE A 64 -3.15 -2.17 7.62
N PHE A 65 -2.84 -0.95 8.07
CA PHE A 65 -2.26 -0.67 9.38
C PHE A 65 -3.15 0.15 10.33
N GLY A 66 -4.29 0.67 9.85
CA GLY A 66 -5.11 1.66 10.56
C GLY A 66 -6.23 1.11 11.42
N SER A 67 -6.39 -0.21 11.54
CA SER A 67 -7.33 -0.82 12.49
C SER A 67 -6.63 -1.19 13.81
N ASP A 68 -6.98 -0.40 14.82
CA ASP A 68 -6.96 -0.58 16.28
C ASP A 68 -5.65 -0.47 17.10
N GLU A 69 -5.71 0.51 18.00
CA GLU A 69 -4.99 0.78 19.25
C GLU A 69 -3.61 0.13 19.51
N VAL A 70 -2.60 1.01 19.54
CA VAL A 70 -1.50 1.09 20.51
C VAL A 70 -0.55 -0.13 20.58
N GLU A 71 0.63 0.05 19.97
CA GLU A 71 1.91 -0.67 20.20
C GLU A 71 2.01 -2.18 19.86
N ASP A 72 0.92 -2.96 19.81
CA ASP A 72 0.99 -4.42 19.60
C ASP A 72 0.49 -4.92 18.22
N GLY A 73 -0.32 -4.12 17.51
CA GLY A 73 -0.94 -4.51 16.23
C GLY A 73 0.02 -4.74 15.05
N ARG A 74 1.20 -4.11 15.06
CA ARG A 74 2.22 -4.28 13.99
C ARG A 74 2.86 -5.67 14.01
N ARG A 75 2.92 -6.32 15.17
CA ARG A 75 3.35 -7.72 15.28
C ARG A 75 2.23 -8.65 14.86
N ASP A 76 1.01 -8.42 15.34
CA ASP A 76 -0.17 -9.25 15.04
C ASP A 76 -0.45 -9.35 13.52
N LEU A 77 -0.39 -8.25 12.77
CA LEU A 77 -0.60 -8.28 11.32
C LEU A 77 0.49 -9.06 10.55
N LEU A 78 1.77 -8.84 10.89
CA LEU A 78 2.87 -9.57 10.24
C LEU A 78 2.85 -11.05 10.62
N THR A 79 2.50 -11.39 11.86
CA THR A 79 2.32 -12.76 12.32
C THR A 79 1.18 -13.44 11.55
N ARG A 80 0.01 -12.79 11.41
CA ARG A 80 -1.11 -13.35 10.63
C ARG A 80 -0.78 -13.52 9.15
N LEU A 81 -0.05 -12.58 8.56
CA LEU A 81 0.39 -12.69 7.17
C LEU A 81 1.36 -13.85 6.98
N LEU A 82 2.35 -14.00 7.88
CA LEU A 82 3.30 -15.12 7.85
C LEU A 82 2.58 -16.47 8.02
N GLU A 83 1.69 -16.59 9.01
CA GLU A 83 0.92 -17.81 9.27
C GLU A 83 0.03 -18.20 8.07
N SER A 84 -0.46 -17.21 7.32
CA SER A 84 -1.28 -17.46 6.13
C SER A 84 -0.49 -17.94 4.90
N VAL A 85 0.84 -17.77 4.88
CA VAL A 85 1.71 -18.17 3.76
C VAL A 85 2.22 -19.62 3.92
N ASP A 86 2.24 -20.15 5.14
CA ASP A 86 2.69 -21.52 5.46
C ASP A 86 1.56 -22.60 5.43
N SER A 87 0.33 -22.24 5.05
CA SER A 87 -0.81 -23.17 4.85
C SER A 87 -1.13 -23.39 3.37
#